data_AF-A0A6N9SMM3-F1
#
_entry.id   AF-A0A6N9SMM3-F1
#
_cell.length_a   1.000
_cell.length_b   1.000
_cell.length_c   1.000
_cell.angle_alpha   90.00
_cell.angle_beta   90.00
_cell.angle_gamma   90.00
#
_symmetry.space_group_name_H-M   'P 1'
#
loop_
_entity.id
_entity.type
_entity.pdbx_description
1 polymer ?
#
loop_
_entity_poly.entity_id
_entity_poly.type
_entity_poly.pdbx_seq_one_letter_code
_entity_poly.pdbx_strand_id
1 'polypeptide(L)'
;MLAWLNFRTDPVLFILLSGVVFFGWGEIFSLFPSTLTDTFGERHASANYGFLYMAQGVGSVLGGPLAAQLHEMTGSWLPVFDIVIVLDLLAAFLALMVLKPLRKKYKYF
;
A
#
# COMPACT_ATOMS: atom_id res chain seq x y z
N MET A 1 5.29 -7.20 6.79
CA MET A 1 4.33 -6.72 7.82
C MET A 1 3.87 -7.82 8.78
N LEU A 2 3.41 -9.00 8.32
CA LEU A 2 2.98 -10.09 9.21
C LEU A 2 4.06 -10.55 10.23
N ALA A 3 5.29 -10.80 9.77
CA ALA A 3 6.39 -11.18 10.67
C ALA A 3 6.71 -10.08 11.69
N TRP A 4 6.73 -8.82 11.25
CA TRP A 4 6.94 -7.66 12.12
C TRP A 4 5.92 -7.59 13.26
N LEU A 5 4.64 -7.86 12.97
CA LEU A 5 3.57 -7.87 13.98
C LEU A 5 3.71 -9.04 14.98
N ASN A 6 4.15 -10.22 14.52
CA ASN A 6 4.35 -11.39 15.36
C ASN A 6 5.55 -11.24 16.30
N PHE A 7 6.66 -10.65 15.82
CA PHE A 7 7.87 -10.44 16.61
C PHE A 7 7.91 -9.10 17.36
N ARG A 8 6.77 -8.43 17.53
CA ARG A 8 6.68 -7.10 18.19
C ARG A 8 7.19 -7.05 19.63
N THR A 9 7.28 -8.20 20.31
CA THR A 9 7.75 -8.30 21.70
C THR A 9 9.27 -8.46 21.81
N ASP A 10 9.95 -8.83 20.72
CA ASP A 10 11.40 -8.92 20.66
C ASP A 10 11.95 -7.59 20.11
N PRO A 11 12.64 -6.76 20.92
CA PRO A 11 13.09 -5.44 20.50
C PRO A 11 14.04 -5.46 19.30
N VAL A 12 14.91 -6.48 19.20
CA VAL A 12 15.91 -6.57 18.14
C VAL A 12 15.23 -6.92 16.83
N LEU A 13 14.38 -7.95 16.83
CA LEU A 13 13.63 -8.34 15.64
C LEU A 13 12.65 -7.24 15.20
N PHE A 14 12.00 -6.57 16.15
CA PHE A 14 11.10 -5.47 15.84
C PHE A 14 11.82 -4.33 15.10
N ILE A 15 13.01 -3.91 15.56
CA ILE A 15 13.77 -2.84 14.91
C ILE A 15 14.20 -3.26 13.50
N LEU A 16 14.77 -4.46 13.35
CA LEU A 16 15.23 -4.95 12.05
C LEU A 16 14.07 -5.06 11.05
N LEU A 17 12.95 -5.66 11.48
CA LEU A 17 11.77 -5.83 10.64
C LEU A 17 11.07 -4.49 10.36
N SER A 18 11.16 -3.51 11.26
CA SER A 18 10.68 -2.15 10.99
C SER A 18 11.45 -1.54 9.81
N GLY A 19 12.78 -1.69 9.80
CA GLY A 19 13.61 -1.26 8.68
C GLY A 19 13.17 -1.89 7.35
N VAL A 20 12.87 -3.19 7.33
CA VAL A 20 12.37 -3.88 6.13
C VAL A 20 11.00 -3.35 5.69
N VAL A 21 10.08 -3.12 6.62
CA VAL A 21 8.75 -2.59 6.32
C VAL A 21 8.85 -1.17 5.75
N PHE A 22 9.64 -0.29 6.37
CA PHE A 22 9.81 1.09 5.91
C PHE A 22 10.64 1.21 4.62
N PHE A 23 11.53 0.26 4.35
CA PHE A 23 12.27 0.20 3.09
C PHE A 23 11.30 0.11 1.89
N GLY A 24 10.29 -0.76 1.98
CA GLY A 24 9.26 -0.87 0.93
C GLY A 24 8.44 0.41 0.73
N TRP A 25 8.33 1.25 1.76
CA TRP A 25 7.58 2.51 1.71
C TRP A 25 8.21 3.53 0.75
N GLY A 26 9.54 3.63 0.74
CA GLY A 26 10.25 4.54 -0.16
C GLY A 26 10.14 4.15 -1.63
N GLU A 27 10.14 2.84 -1.91
CA GLU A 27 10.05 2.30 -3.27
C GLU A 27 8.69 2.62 -3.90
N ILE A 28 7.60 2.50 -3.13
CA ILE A 28 6.22 2.72 -3.60
C ILE A 28 6.02 4.12 -4.18
N PHE A 29 6.51 5.17 -3.50
CA PHE A 29 6.32 6.55 -3.96
C PHE A 29 7.01 6.86 -5.28
N SER A 30 8.12 6.17 -5.59
CA SER A 30 8.82 6.34 -6.87
C SER A 30 8.25 5.43 -7.96
N LEU A 31 7.87 4.20 -7.59
CA LEU A 31 7.37 3.19 -8.53
C LEU A 31 5.94 3.44 -9.00
N PHE A 32 5.05 3.97 -8.15
CA PHE A 32 3.64 4.11 -8.51
C PHE A 32 3.42 5.18 -9.60
N PRO A 33 3.99 6.40 -9.51
CA PRO A 33 3.88 7.37 -10.59
C PRO A 33 4.48 6.88 -11.91
N SER A 34 5.69 6.30 -11.87
CA SER A 34 6.33 5.75 -13.08
C SER A 34 5.49 4.62 -13.69
N THR A 35 4.99 3.69 -12.88
CA THR A 35 4.14 2.59 -13.35
C THR A 35 2.80 3.09 -13.92
N LEU A 36 2.23 4.15 -13.35
CA LEU A 36 1.00 4.76 -13.83
C LEU A 36 1.20 5.36 -15.24
N THR A 37 2.30 6.09 -15.43
CA THR A 37 2.69 6.67 -16.73
C THR A 37 3.00 5.58 -17.75
N ASP A 38 3.74 4.54 -17.36
CA ASP A 38 4.03 3.38 -18.22
C ASP A 38 2.76 2.62 -18.65
N THR A 39 1.68 2.71 -17.88
CA THR A 39 0.43 1.95 -18.13
C THR A 39 -0.61 2.77 -18.90
N PHE A 40 -0.74 4.07 -18.61
CA PHE A 40 -1.77 4.93 -19.18
C PHE A 40 -1.24 5.99 -20.16
N GLY A 41 0.07 6.12 -20.28
CA GLY A 41 0.74 7.09 -21.15
C GLY A 41 0.82 8.50 -20.57
N GLU A 42 1.63 9.34 -21.22
CA GLU A 42 1.98 10.69 -20.73
C GLU A 42 0.91 11.76 -21.07
N ARG A 43 0.05 11.51 -22.05
CA ARG A 43 -0.92 12.49 -22.59
C ARG A 43 -1.86 13.08 -21.51
N HIS A 44 -2.20 12.29 -20.49
CA HIS A 44 -3.04 12.70 -19.36
C HIS A 44 -2.34 12.48 -18.01
N ALA A 45 -1.01 12.56 -17.97
CA ALA A 45 -0.21 12.24 -16.79
C ALA A 45 -0.66 13.01 -15.53
N SER A 46 -0.90 14.32 -15.64
CA SER A 46 -1.33 15.14 -14.49
C SER A 46 -2.68 14.70 -13.90
N ALA A 47 -3.64 14.33 -14.76
CA ALA A 47 -4.95 13.85 -14.30
C ALA A 47 -4.85 12.46 -13.67
N ASN A 48 -4.05 11.56 -14.27
CA ASN A 48 -3.80 10.23 -13.74
C ASN A 48 -3.11 10.30 -12.37
N TYR A 49 -2.06 11.12 -12.23
CA TYR A 49 -1.42 11.37 -10.94
C TYR A 49 -2.38 11.98 -9.93
N GLY A 50 -3.22 12.92 -10.35
CA GLY A 50 -4.28 13.48 -9.52
C GLY A 50 -5.19 12.39 -8.95
N PHE A 51 -5.60 11.41 -9.76
CA PHE A 51 -6.40 10.27 -9.29
C PHE A 51 -5.66 9.38 -8.28
N LEU A 52 -4.38 9.10 -8.54
CA LEU A 52 -3.54 8.33 -7.62
C LEU A 52 -3.44 9.01 -6.24
N TYR A 53 -3.20 10.32 -6.21
CA TYR A 53 -3.12 11.07 -4.95
C TYR A 53 -4.49 11.29 -4.29
N MET A 54 -5.58 11.40 -5.07
CA MET A 54 -6.93 11.41 -4.49
C MET A 54 -7.23 10.11 -3.76
N ALA A 55 -6.85 8.96 -4.32
CA ALA A 55 -7.02 7.66 -3.64
C ALA A 55 -6.26 7.63 -2.30
N GLN A 56 -5.04 8.17 -2.25
CA GLN A 56 -4.27 8.32 -1.01
C GLN A 56 -4.98 9.23 0.00
N GLY A 57 -5.55 10.36 -0.46
CA GLY A 57 -6.31 11.28 0.38
C GLY A 57 -7.59 10.66 0.94
N VAL A 58 -8.34 9.91 0.13
CA VAL A 58 -9.52 9.17 0.60
C VAL A 58 -9.11 8.12 1.64
N GLY A 59 -8.01 7.39 1.39
CA GLY A 59 -7.47 6.41 2.33
C GLY A 59 -7.06 7.03 3.67
N SER A 60 -6.44 8.22 3.69
CA SER A 60 -6.04 8.88 4.94
C SER A 60 -7.24 9.44 5.72
N VAL A 61 -8.21 10.04 5.03
CA VAL A 61 -9.41 10.61 5.65
C VAL A 61 -10.29 9.54 6.27
N LEU A 62 -10.47 8.40 5.60
CA LEU A 62 -11.32 7.32 6.09
C LEU A 62 -10.57 6.36 7.01
N GLY A 63 -9.32 6.03 6.69
CA GLY A 63 -8.54 5.01 7.38
C GLY A 63 -8.21 5.38 8.83
N GLY A 64 -7.85 6.64 9.10
CA GLY A 64 -7.52 7.10 10.45
C GLY A 64 -8.68 6.94 11.45
N PRO A 65 -9.85 7.54 11.19
CA PRO A 65 -11.03 7.39 12.05
C PRO A 65 -11.50 5.95 12.19
N LEU A 66 -11.51 5.16 11.11
CA LEU A 66 -11.91 3.75 11.17
C LEU A 66 -10.94 2.92 12.02
N ALA A 67 -9.64 3.15 11.90
CA ALA A 67 -8.63 2.49 12.72
C ALA A 67 -8.77 2.86 14.21
N ALA A 68 -9.01 4.14 14.51
CA ALA A 68 -9.23 4.61 15.87
C ALA A 68 -10.51 3.99 16.47
N GLN A 69 -11.62 4.00 15.74
CA GLN A 69 -12.87 3.40 16.19
C GLN A 69 -12.72 1.89 16.43
N LEU A 70 -12.02 1.18 15.54
CA LEU A 70 -11.78 -0.24 15.71
C LEU A 70 -10.92 -0.53 16.94
N HIS A 71 -9.92 0.32 17.21
CA HIS A 71 -9.12 0.23 18.43
C HIS A 71 -9.96 0.47 19.68
N GLU A 72 -10.82 1.50 19.69
CA GLU A 72 -11.72 1.80 20.82
C GLU A 72 -12.68 0.64 21.12
N MET A 73 -13.22 0.01 20.08
CA MET A 73 -14.16 -1.11 20.23
C MET A 73 -13.48 -2.41 20.71
N THR A 74 -12.24 -2.66 20.29
CA THR A 74 -11.54 -3.94 20.55
C THR A 74 -10.52 -3.87 21.68
N GLY A 75 -10.13 -2.66 22.09
CA GLY A 75 -9.04 -2.41 23.03
C GLY A 75 -7.65 -2.81 22.52
N SER A 76 -7.50 -3.17 21.24
CA SER A 76 -6.27 -3.72 20.67
C SER A 76 -5.97 -3.14 19.29
N TRP A 77 -4.69 -3.01 18.94
CA TRP A 77 -4.25 -2.60 17.60
C TRP A 77 -4.11 -3.78 16.64
N LEU A 78 -4.13 -5.02 17.14
CA LEU A 78 -3.95 -6.22 16.30
C LEU A 78 -4.98 -6.31 15.18
N PRO A 79 -6.30 -6.12 15.42
CA PRO A 79 -7.29 -6.19 14.35
C PRO A 79 -7.08 -5.13 13.26
N VAL A 80 -6.62 -3.94 13.65
CA VAL A 80 -6.28 -2.87 12.70
C VAL A 80 -5.13 -3.31 11.79
N PHE A 81 -4.05 -3.83 12.37
CA PHE A 81 -2.90 -4.31 11.61
C PHE A 81 -3.24 -5.51 10.74
N ASP A 82 -4.09 -6.43 11.19
CA ASP A 82 -4.55 -7.58 10.40
C ASP A 82 -5.31 -7.13 9.15
N ILE A 83 -6.20 -6.13 9.28
CA ILE A 83 -6.90 -5.54 8.12
C ILE A 83 -5.91 -4.91 7.15
N VAL A 84 -4.94 -4.13 7.63
CA VAL A 84 -3.92 -3.51 6.78
C VAL A 84 -3.09 -4.57 6.06
N ILE A 85 -2.69 -5.65 6.74
CA ILE A 85 -1.96 -6.77 6.13
C ILE A 85 -2.79 -7.41 5.01
N VAL A 86 -4.09 -7.62 5.21
CA VAL A 86 -4.98 -8.16 4.17
C VAL A 86 -5.09 -7.22 2.98
N LEU A 87 -5.22 -5.91 3.22
CA LEU A 87 -5.27 -4.90 2.15
C LEU A 87 -3.95 -4.86 1.35
N ASP A 88 -2.80 -4.96 2.00
CA ASP A 88 -1.49 -5.04 1.34
C ASP A 88 -1.38 -6.30 0.45
N LEU A 89 -1.85 -7.45 0.95
CA LEU A 89 -1.87 -8.69 0.17
C LEU A 89 -2.82 -8.60 -1.03
N LEU A 90 -3.99 -7.96 -0.87
CA LEU A 90 -4.91 -7.69 -1.96
C LEU A 90 -4.29 -6.74 -3.00
N ALA A 91 -3.59 -5.69 -2.56
CA ALA A 91 -2.88 -4.79 -3.46
C ALA A 91 -1.77 -5.52 -4.25
N ALA A 92 -0.98 -6.37 -3.59
CA ALA A 92 0.02 -7.21 -4.24
C ALA A 92 -0.60 -8.17 -5.26
N PHE A 93 -1.74 -8.78 -4.91
CA PHE A 93 -2.50 -9.64 -5.82
C PHE A 93 -2.99 -8.88 -7.06
N LEU A 94 -3.60 -7.70 -6.87
CA LEU A 94 -4.07 -6.85 -7.97
C LEU A 94 -2.90 -6.36 -8.84
N ALA A 95 -1.75 -6.06 -8.26
CA ALA A 95 -0.56 -5.68 -9.01
C ALA A 95 -0.11 -6.81 -9.96
N LEU A 96 -0.13 -8.06 -9.48
CA LEU A 96 0.28 -9.23 -10.29
C LEU A 96 -0.77 -9.65 -11.32
N MET A 97 -2.06 -9.60 -10.97
CA MET A 97 -3.14 -10.15 -11.79
C MET A 97 -3.79 -9.13 -12.72
N VAL A 98 -3.77 -7.84 -12.36
CA VAL A 98 -4.44 -6.77 -13.13
C VAL A 98 -3.41 -5.83 -13.75
N LEU A 99 -2.50 -5.28 -12.94
CA LEU A 99 -1.56 -4.27 -13.44
C LEU A 99 -0.51 -4.86 -14.40
N LYS A 100 0.06 -6.03 -14.07
CA LYS A 100 1.04 -6.72 -14.91
C LYS A 100 0.53 -7.03 -16.33
N PRO A 101 -0.67 -7.60 -16.55
CA PRO A 101 -1.18 -7.83 -17.91
C PRO A 101 -1.57 -6.53 -18.62
N LEU A 102 -2.12 -5.53 -17.93
CA LEU A 102 -2.44 -4.23 -18.53
C LEU A 102 -1.18 -3.57 -19.12
N ARG A 103 -0.07 -3.58 -18.37
CA ARG A 103 1.20 -3.02 -18.83
C ARG A 103 1.80 -3.79 -20.01
N LYS A 104 1.63 -5.13 -20.05
CA LYS A 104 2.04 -5.92 -21.22
C LYS A 104 1.27 -5.52 -22.47
N LYS A 105 -0.03 -5.26 -22.35
CA LYS A 105 -0.89 -4.88 -23.49
C LYS A 105 -0.50 -3.53 -24.09
N TYR A 106 -0.07 -2.57 -23.26
CA TYR A 106 0.38 -1.25 -23.73
C TYR A 106 1.67 -1.31 -24.55
N LYS A 107 2.62 -2.21 -24.23
CA LYS A 107 3.87 -2.39 -24.99
C LYS A 107 3.70 -2.91 -26.43
N TYR A 108 2.51 -3.37 -26.82
CA TYR A 108 2.24 -3.91 -28.16
C TYR A 108 1.37 -2.98 -29.04
N PHE A 109 1.10 -1.76 -28.58
CA PHE A 109 0.52 -0.67 -29.36
C PHE A 109 1.53 0.47 -29.49
#